data_AF-A0A1V6HZ27-F1
#
_entry.id   AF-A0A1V6HZ27-F1
#
_cell.length_a   1.000
_cell.length_b   1.000
_cell.length_c   1.000
_cell.angle_alpha   90.00
_cell.angle_beta   90.00
_cell.angle_gamma   90.00
#
_symmetry.space_group_name_H-M   'P 1'
#
loop_
_entity.id
_entity.type
_entity.pdbx_description
1 polymer ?
#
loop_
_entity_poly.entity_id
_entity_poly.type
_entity_poly.pdbx_seq_one_letter_code
_entity_poly.pdbx_strand_id
1 'polypeptide(L)'
;MRTSIIIEVINNQNGGLKGIKPIITTGEVNGNKLKNIDILCYHKNDRYTGFPLRYKFSVVELKRDIADDAAVTQVINYSKWVSGRLAGNEIEVVQPILIAFDFNVKAKLKAKNSDFNEKEILFFKYEVKNNNIVFSNVSY
;
A
#
# COMPACT_ATOMS: atom_id res chain seq x y z
N MET A 1 -0.02 -24.53 -8.26
CA MET A 1 0.64 -23.55 -7.36
C MET A 1 -0.48 -22.69 -6.78
N ARG A 2 -0.71 -22.67 -5.47
CA ARG A 2 -1.75 -21.81 -4.86
C ARG A 2 -1.06 -20.77 -3.98
N THR A 3 -0.89 -19.58 -4.54
CA THR A 3 -0.55 -18.39 -3.78
C THR A 3 -1.85 -17.86 -3.17
N SER A 4 -1.90 -17.73 -1.85
CA SER A 4 -3.05 -17.15 -1.16
C SER A 4 -2.71 -15.69 -0.86
N ILE A 5 -3.41 -14.76 -1.52
CA ILE A 5 -3.36 -13.33 -1.18
C ILE A 5 -4.46 -13.08 -0.15
N ILE A 6 -4.07 -12.71 1.07
CA ILE A 6 -5.02 -12.21 2.06
C ILE A 6 -5.04 -10.69 1.92
N ILE A 7 -6.18 -10.17 1.46
CA ILE A 7 -6.44 -8.74 1.35
C ILE A 7 -7.13 -8.30 2.65
N GLU A 8 -6.47 -7.51 3.47
CA GLU A 8 -7.10 -6.83 4.60
C GLU A 8 -7.38 -5.38 4.19
N VAL A 9 -8.67 -5.05 4.07
CA VAL A 9 -9.12 -3.67 3.86
C VAL A 9 -9.31 -3.03 5.23
N ILE A 10 -8.49 -2.04 5.58
CA ILE A 10 -8.57 -1.36 6.88
C ILE A 10 -9.39 -0.08 6.69
N ASN A 11 -10.70 -0.23 6.46
CA ASN A 11 -11.59 0.92 6.31
C ASN A 11 -12.27 1.27 7.64
N ASN A 12 -12.08 2.50 8.11
CA ASN A 12 -12.74 2.99 9.33
C ASN A 12 -13.95 3.85 8.96
N GLN A 13 -15.04 3.20 8.56
CA GLN A 13 -16.39 3.75 8.70
C GLN A 13 -17.35 2.59 9.06
N ASN A 14 -17.61 2.42 10.35
CA ASN A 14 -18.72 1.67 10.96
C ASN A 14 -19.18 0.38 10.24
N GLY A 15 -18.56 -0.76 10.56
CA GLY A 15 -19.08 -2.08 10.17
C GLY A 15 -18.06 -3.19 10.36
N GLY A 16 -18.20 -3.97 11.44
CA GLY A 16 -17.13 -4.81 11.98
C GLY A 16 -16.85 -6.14 11.28
N LEU A 17 -15.66 -6.66 11.56
CA LEU A 17 -15.37 -8.10 11.53
C LEU A 17 -15.09 -8.56 12.95
N LYS A 18 -15.99 -9.37 13.51
CA LYS A 18 -15.78 -10.07 14.78
C LYS A 18 -14.61 -11.04 14.61
N GLY A 19 -13.52 -10.82 15.35
CA GLY A 19 -12.48 -11.83 15.55
C GLY A 19 -11.05 -11.36 15.30
N ILE A 20 -10.85 -10.27 14.55
CA ILE A 20 -9.56 -9.58 14.46
C ILE A 20 -9.86 -8.13 14.82
N LYS A 21 -9.40 -7.68 15.98
CA LYS A 21 -9.39 -6.24 16.26
C LYS A 21 -8.56 -5.61 15.14
N PRO A 22 -9.11 -4.73 14.29
CA PRO A 22 -8.26 -3.98 13.38
C PRO A 22 -7.17 -3.38 14.25
N ILE A 23 -5.91 -3.63 13.89
CA ILE A 23 -4.81 -2.94 14.57
C ILE A 23 -4.92 -1.50 14.08
N ILE A 24 -5.82 -0.74 14.71
CA ILE A 24 -5.88 0.72 14.63
C ILE A 24 -4.61 1.17 15.33
N THR A 25 -3.48 1.03 14.65
CA THR A 25 -2.27 1.66 15.10
C THR A 25 -2.40 3.09 14.63
N THR A 26 -2.86 3.95 15.53
CA THR A 26 -2.47 5.35 15.51
C THR A 26 -0.96 5.39 15.71
N GLY A 27 -0.21 4.98 14.69
CA GLY A 27 1.24 5.12 14.68
C GLY A 27 1.59 6.57 14.41
N GLU A 28 2.74 7.00 14.89
CA GLU A 28 3.26 8.33 14.66
C GLU A 28 4.59 8.18 13.93
N VAL A 29 4.73 8.83 12.77
CA VAL A 29 5.99 8.89 12.04
C VAL A 29 6.43 10.34 12.05
N ASN A 30 7.58 10.63 12.65
CA ASN A 30 8.14 11.98 12.78
C ASN A 30 7.14 13.01 13.35
N GLY A 31 6.41 12.66 14.42
CA GLY A 31 5.45 13.58 15.06
C GLY A 31 4.10 13.73 14.35
N ASN A 32 3.84 12.96 13.28
CA ASN A 32 2.59 13.01 12.54
C ASN A 32 1.77 11.73 12.75
N LYS A 33 0.54 11.90 13.24
CA LYS A 33 -0.44 10.82 13.38
C LYS A 33 -0.73 10.21 12.00
N LEU A 34 -0.43 8.92 11.84
CA LEU A 34 -0.78 8.17 10.66
C LEU A 34 -2.30 8.07 10.57
N LYS A 35 -2.83 8.41 9.39
CA LYS A 35 -4.20 8.09 9.00
C LYS A 35 -4.29 6.60 8.65
N ASN A 36 -5.50 6.11 8.38
CA ASN A 36 -5.71 4.70 8.03
C ASN A 36 -5.06 4.39 6.67
N ILE A 37 -4.52 3.16 6.55
CA ILE A 37 -4.06 2.59 5.29
C ILE A 37 -5.30 2.07 4.55
N ASP A 38 -5.49 2.46 3.29
CA ASP A 38 -6.67 2.03 2.53
C ASP A 38 -6.71 0.51 2.33
N ILE A 39 -5.62 -0.07 1.81
CA ILE A 39 -5.50 -1.53 1.64
C ILE A 39 -4.11 -2.00 2.05
N LEU A 40 -4.07 -3.08 2.84
CA LEU A 40 -2.85 -3.79 3.22
C LEU A 40 -3.00 -5.28 2.86
N CYS A 41 -2.14 -5.76 1.96
CA CYS A 41 -2.14 -7.17 1.58
C CYS A 41 -0.89 -7.87 2.09
N TYR A 42 -1.07 -9.06 2.66
CA TYR A 42 0.01 -9.94 3.08
C TYR A 42 0.11 -11.11 2.11
N HIS A 43 1.30 -11.31 1.56
CA HIS A 43 1.57 -12.44 0.68
C HIS A 43 2.26 -13.53 1.50
N LYS A 44 1.63 -14.71 1.57
CA LYS A 44 2.11 -15.86 2.33
C LYS A 44 2.44 -17.02 1.39
N ASN A 45 3.49 -17.76 1.73
CA ASN A 45 3.82 -19.02 1.06
C ASN A 45 4.06 -20.10 2.12
N ASP A 46 3.24 -21.15 2.07
CA ASP A 46 3.24 -22.22 3.08
C ASP A 46 4.08 -23.43 2.63
N ARG A 47 4.62 -23.41 1.41
CA ARG A 47 5.14 -24.62 0.73
C ARG A 47 6.52 -25.06 1.19
N TYR A 48 7.34 -24.17 1.76
CA TYR A 48 8.77 -24.43 1.99
C TYR A 48 9.15 -24.78 3.43
N THR A 49 8.33 -24.41 4.42
CA THR A 49 8.69 -24.57 5.84
C THR A 49 7.64 -25.32 6.66
N GLY A 50 6.45 -25.60 6.10
CA GLY A 50 5.28 -26.05 6.88
C GLY A 50 4.65 -24.96 7.75
N PHE A 51 5.18 -23.72 7.68
CA PHE A 51 4.68 -22.54 8.36
C PHE A 51 4.40 -21.42 7.35
N PRO A 52 3.34 -20.61 7.54
CA PRO A 52 3.05 -19.52 6.63
C PRO A 52 4.10 -18.41 6.71
N LEU A 53 5.05 -18.40 5.76
CA LEU A 53 6.06 -17.34 5.66
C LEU A 53 5.47 -16.14 4.93
N ARG A 54 5.42 -14.98 5.59
CA ARG A 54 5.12 -13.70 4.92
C ARG A 54 6.38 -13.24 4.19
N TYR A 55 6.30 -13.12 2.86
CA TYR A 55 7.46 -12.76 2.04
C TYR A 55 7.29 -11.41 1.33
N LYS A 56 6.06 -10.86 1.29
CA LYS A 56 5.78 -9.56 0.69
C LYS A 56 4.59 -8.90 1.37
N PHE A 57 4.64 -7.57 1.46
CA PHE A 57 3.53 -6.71 1.85
C PHE A 57 3.19 -5.79 0.68
N SER A 58 1.91 -5.57 0.39
CA SER A 58 1.48 -4.52 -0.54
C SER A 58 0.71 -3.47 0.24
N VAL A 59 1.18 -2.24 0.16
CA VAL A 59 0.56 -1.07 0.81
C VAL A 59 -0.05 -0.24 -0.30
N VAL A 60 -1.38 -0.12 -0.31
CA VAL A 60 -2.10 0.60 -1.35
C VAL A 60 -2.74 1.85 -0.76
N GLU A 61 -2.53 2.97 -1.43
CA GLU A 61 -3.26 4.22 -1.22
C GLU A 61 -4.14 4.50 -2.44
N LEU A 62 -5.38 4.92 -2.21
CA LEU A 62 -6.38 5.20 -3.23
C LEU A 62 -6.71 6.70 -3.26
N LYS A 63 -6.67 7.30 -4.44
CA LYS A 63 -7.14 8.67 -4.66
C LYS A 63 -8.23 8.69 -5.72
N ARG A 64 -9.30 9.44 -5.45
CA ARG A 64 -10.37 9.64 -6.44
C ARG A 64 -9.93 10.56 -7.57
N ASP A 65 -9.11 11.57 -7.26
CA ASP A 65 -8.69 12.61 -8.19
C ASP A 65 -7.24 12.42 -8.65
N ILE A 66 -6.65 13.46 -9.24
CA ILE A 66 -5.24 13.50 -9.63
C ILE A 66 -4.37 13.49 -8.37
N ALA A 67 -3.52 12.48 -8.24
CA ALA A 67 -2.58 12.37 -7.12
C ALA A 67 -1.40 13.34 -7.25
N ASP A 68 -0.99 13.89 -6.11
CA ASP A 68 0.12 14.82 -5.94
C ASP A 68 1.24 14.23 -5.06
N ASP A 69 2.23 15.06 -4.71
CA ASP A 69 3.35 14.67 -3.86
C ASP A 69 2.93 14.38 -2.41
N ALA A 70 1.81 14.93 -1.94
CA ALA A 70 1.26 14.58 -0.63
C ALA A 70 0.73 13.15 -0.63
N ALA A 71 0.03 12.71 -1.69
CA ALA A 71 -0.41 11.33 -1.84
C ALA A 71 0.77 10.33 -1.85
N VAL A 72 1.87 10.68 -2.53
CA VAL A 72 3.10 9.88 -2.53
C VAL A 72 3.72 9.82 -1.12
N THR A 73 3.72 10.94 -0.41
CA THR A 73 4.20 10.99 0.98
C THR A 73 3.41 10.06 1.89
N GLN A 74 2.08 9.98 1.70
CA GLN A 74 1.24 9.08 2.50
C GLN A 74 1.62 7.61 2.28
N VAL A 75 1.70 7.15 1.03
CA VAL A 75 2.04 5.74 0.76
C VAL A 75 3.45 5.38 1.23
N ILE A 76 4.41 6.32 1.14
CA ILE A 76 5.76 6.14 1.70
C ILE A 76 5.70 5.97 3.22
N ASN A 77 4.99 6.85 3.93
CA ASN A 77 4.91 6.80 5.39
C ASN A 77 4.24 5.52 5.89
N TYR A 78 3.18 5.07 5.21
CA TYR A 78 2.55 3.79 5.50
C TYR A 78 3.48 2.62 5.24
N SER A 79 4.24 2.66 4.15
CA SER A 79 5.17 1.60 3.81
C SER A 79 6.34 1.50 4.79
N LYS A 80 6.85 2.64 5.28
CA LYS A 80 7.83 2.69 6.38
C LYS A 80 7.26 2.13 7.67
N TRP A 81 6.03 2.50 8.02
CA TRP A 81 5.36 1.96 9.21
C TRP A 81 5.15 0.45 9.11
N VAL A 82 4.70 -0.06 7.96
CA VAL A 82 4.53 -1.49 7.71
C VAL A 82 5.87 -2.21 7.78
N SER A 83 6.93 -1.64 7.20
CA SER A 83 8.27 -2.19 7.28
C SER A 83 8.73 -2.33 8.73
N GLY A 84 8.68 -1.24 9.51
CA GLY A 84 9.15 -1.24 10.89
C GLY A 84 8.31 -2.08 11.85
N ARG A 85 6.99 -2.16 11.64
CA ARG A 85 6.08 -2.83 12.58
C ARG A 85 5.76 -4.28 12.20
N LEU A 86 5.64 -4.57 10.92
CA LEU A 86 5.10 -5.85 10.42
C LEU A 86 6.13 -6.67 9.65
N ALA A 87 7.14 -6.03 9.06
CA ALA A 87 8.12 -6.66 8.20
C ALA A 87 9.54 -6.73 8.79
N GLY A 88 9.70 -6.58 10.12
CA GLY A 88 11.00 -6.73 10.77
C GLY A 88 12.04 -5.67 10.38
N ASN A 89 11.59 -4.47 9.96
CA ASN A 89 12.40 -3.40 9.37
C ASN A 89 12.94 -3.70 7.96
N GLU A 90 12.48 -4.77 7.31
CA GLU A 90 12.84 -5.07 5.93
C GLU A 90 11.96 -4.24 4.99
N ILE A 91 12.44 -3.06 4.59
CA ILE A 91 11.70 -2.20 3.64
C ILE A 91 11.56 -2.86 2.27
N GLU A 92 12.53 -3.70 1.90
CA GLU A 92 12.60 -4.41 0.63
C GLU A 92 11.47 -5.43 0.44
N VAL A 93 10.79 -5.90 1.48
CA VAL A 93 9.64 -6.80 1.32
C VAL A 93 8.32 -6.05 1.17
N VAL A 94 8.32 -4.72 1.34
CA VAL A 94 7.13 -3.87 1.19
C VAL A 94 7.05 -3.34 -0.25
N GLN A 95 5.87 -3.40 -0.87
CA GLN A 95 5.58 -2.79 -2.16
C GLN A 95 4.58 -1.66 -1.97
N PRO A 96 5.01 -0.40 -2.06
CA PRO A 96 4.08 0.73 -2.14
C PRO A 96 3.37 0.76 -3.50
N ILE A 97 2.07 1.01 -3.47
CA ILE A 97 1.19 1.12 -4.64
C ILE A 97 0.30 2.34 -4.45
N LEU A 98 0.26 3.22 -5.45
CA LEU A 98 -0.65 4.38 -5.46
C LEU A 98 -1.59 4.25 -6.66
N ILE A 99 -2.89 4.25 -6.40
CA ILE A 99 -3.93 4.14 -7.43
C ILE A 99 -4.71 5.45 -7.47
N ALA A 100 -4.79 6.10 -8.63
CA ALA A 100 -5.41 7.42 -8.78
C ALA A 100 -6.06 7.60 -10.16
N PHE A 101 -6.88 8.64 -10.32
CA PHE A 101 -7.45 8.98 -11.64
C PHE A 101 -6.37 9.47 -12.62
N ASP A 102 -5.37 10.18 -12.12
CA ASP A 102 -4.13 10.52 -12.82
C ASP A 102 -3.04 10.94 -11.81
N PHE A 103 -1.86 11.29 -12.29
CA PHE A 103 -0.72 11.71 -11.46
C PHE A 103 -0.06 12.97 -12.02
N ASN A 104 0.13 13.98 -11.18
CA ASN A 104 0.87 15.16 -11.60
C ASN A 104 2.40 14.92 -11.60
N VAL A 105 3.14 15.85 -12.21
CA VAL A 105 4.61 15.76 -12.33
C VAL A 105 5.30 15.73 -10.96
N LYS A 106 4.76 16.43 -9.96
CA LYS A 106 5.34 16.47 -8.60
C LYS A 106 5.26 15.11 -7.91
N ALA A 107 4.15 14.40 -8.07
CA ALA A 107 3.97 13.04 -7.56
C ALA A 107 5.04 12.10 -8.15
N LYS A 108 5.18 12.10 -9.48
CA LYS A 108 6.16 11.32 -10.23
C LYS A 108 7.59 11.61 -9.77
N LEU A 109 7.96 12.89 -9.69
CA LEU A 109 9.29 13.32 -9.26
C LEU A 109 9.57 12.89 -7.81
N LYS A 110 8.59 13.03 -6.91
CA LYS A 110 8.76 12.62 -5.51
C LYS A 110 8.92 11.11 -5.37
N ALA A 111 8.15 10.33 -6.13
CA ALA A 111 8.26 8.88 -6.11
C ALA A 111 9.64 8.40 -6.57
N LYS A 112 10.17 9.03 -7.63
CA LYS A 112 11.53 8.77 -8.14
C LYS A 112 12.63 9.08 -7.14
N ASN A 113 12.45 10.11 -6.33
CA ASN A 113 13.40 10.55 -5.30
C ASN A 113 13.15 9.92 -3.92
N SER A 114 12.34 8.86 -3.84
CA SER A 114 11.99 8.22 -2.56
C SER A 114 12.95 7.10 -2.19
N ASP A 115 12.95 6.70 -0.91
CA ASP A 115 13.67 5.54 -0.38
C ASP A 115 13.21 4.19 -0.98
N PHE A 116 12.20 4.21 -1.85
CA PHE A 116 11.71 3.05 -2.59
C PHE A 116 12.20 3.05 -4.05
N ASN A 117 13.23 3.82 -4.41
CA ASN A 117 13.70 3.93 -5.80
C ASN A 117 14.05 2.57 -6.44
N GLU A 118 14.68 1.64 -5.71
CA GLU A 118 15.07 0.32 -6.24
C GLU A 118 13.86 -0.58 -6.50
N LYS A 119 12.82 -0.48 -5.67
CA LYS A 119 11.62 -1.30 -5.77
C LYS A 119 10.44 -0.62 -6.49
N GLU A 120 10.60 0.67 -6.73
CA GLU A 120 9.65 1.65 -7.23
C GLU A 120 8.33 1.72 -6.46
N ILE A 121 7.66 2.87 -6.55
CA ILE A 121 6.27 3.00 -6.12
C ILE A 121 5.41 2.70 -7.34
N LEU A 122 4.59 1.65 -7.28
CA LEU A 122 3.78 1.30 -8.44
C LEU A 122 2.62 2.28 -8.57
N PHE A 123 2.60 3.05 -9.67
CA PHE A 123 1.47 3.91 -10.01
C PHE A 123 0.51 3.19 -10.94
N PHE A 124 -0.76 3.13 -10.55
CA PHE A 124 -1.84 2.68 -11.42
C PHE A 124 -2.84 3.82 -11.62
N LYS A 125 -3.01 4.21 -12.88
CA LYS A 125 -4.13 5.04 -13.28
C LYS A 125 -5.37 4.17 -13.38
N TYR A 126 -6.51 4.65 -12.90
CA TYR A 126 -7.80 3.99 -13.18
C TYR A 126 -8.69 4.85 -14.08
N GLU A 127 -9.48 4.19 -14.92
CA GLU A 127 -10.52 4.78 -15.74
C GLU A 127 -11.82 3.98 -15.61
N VAL A 128 -12.97 4.66 -15.65
CA VAL A 128 -14.28 3.99 -15.67
C VAL A 128 -14.73 3.88 -17.13
N LYS A 129 -14.81 2.66 -17.66
CA LYS A 129 -15.25 2.35 -19.03
C LYS A 129 -16.36 1.30 -18.99
N ASN A 130 -17.51 1.61 -19.59
CA ASN A 130 -18.65 0.68 -19.66
C ASN A 130 -19.01 0.07 -18.29
N ASN A 131 -19.13 0.89 -17.26
CA ASN A 131 -19.34 0.49 -15.86
C ASN A 131 -18.28 -0.45 -15.24
N ASN A 132 -17.11 -0.59 -15.87
CA ASN A 132 -15.97 -1.32 -15.35
C ASN A 132 -14.83 -0.36 -15.00
N ILE A 133 -14.05 -0.74 -13.99
CA ILE A 133 -12.81 -0.03 -13.65
C ILE A 133 -11.65 -0.72 -14.37
N VAL A 134 -10.92 0.03 -15.18
CA VAL A 134 -9.74 -0.43 -15.91
C VAL A 134 -8.53 0.25 -15.30
N PHE A 135 -7.48 -0.54 -15.02
CA PHE A 135 -6.23 -0.02 -14.49
C PHE A 135 -5.13 -0.09 -15.53
N SER A 136 -4.27 0.93 -15.58
CA SER A 136 -3.05 0.95 -16.40
C SER A 136 -1.87 1.42 -15.57
N ASN A 137 -0.73 0.74 -15.69
CA ASN A 137 0.50 1.16 -15.03
C ASN A 137 0.98 2.50 -15.63
N VAL A 138 1.50 3.37 -14.78
CA VAL A 138 2.08 4.66 -15.19
C VAL A 138 3.56 4.67 -14.84
N SER A 139 4.41 4.72 -15.87
CA SER A 139 5.86 4.90 -15.71
C SER A 139 6.21 6.37 -15.45
N TYR A 140 7.33 6.62 -14.77
CA TYR A 140 7.79 7.96 -14.40
C TYR A 140 9.30 8.06 -14.15
#